data_AF-A0A9X0B5E5-F1
#
_entry.id   AF-A0A9X0B5E5-F1
#
_cell.length_a   1.000
_cell.length_b   1.000
_cell.length_c   1.000
_cell.angle_alpha   90.00
_cell.angle_beta   90.00
_cell.angle_gamma   90.00
#
_symmetry.space_group_name_H-M   'P 1'
#
loop_
_entity.id
_entity.type
_entity.pdbx_description
1 polymer ?
#
loop_
_entity_poly.entity_id
_entity_poly.type
_entity_poly.pdbx_seq_one_letter_code
_entity_poly.pdbx_strand_id
1 'polypeptide(L)'
;MNALEQLAEAFFTIELMTSRQLMPYPHDPFKGGAPWTKHDHLSVKDRLVSLSGFSDWEKGLFESTISTFGSAPGQEIAFTEALRWYALSGHSMAGVFELAGLYKIGNGGMTSFARAILGEYKGDMVLETTVKEVRQNSSVVEVITNLGRSIKAKYVVSTVPLNSLSSIRQSAIAKGHINKGTKVHFKLRDTEPGWFATADSRDSAYVFAFSDHNGTHGLNASGTWCIGFGYNMGLKDPKNSKYIIDRFRADIHPGAQIEAYATHDWVNDPYSKGGWACWGPGCASAFLQELQKPDGRVLFASADWADGWRGFVDGAIEQGQQAAQNVVALLQSETGILRPKL
;
A
#
# COMPACT_ATOMS: atom_id res chain seq x y z
N MET A 1 25.65 -5.67 -14.97
CA MET A 1 24.47 -5.61 -14.10
C MET A 1 24.84 -4.69 -12.93
N ASN A 2 24.02 -3.69 -12.59
CA ASN A 2 24.33 -2.78 -11.47
C ASN A 2 24.45 -3.59 -10.15
N ALA A 3 25.33 -3.22 -9.22
CA ALA A 3 25.54 -3.92 -7.95
C ALA A 3 24.22 -4.15 -7.17
N LEU A 4 23.29 -3.19 -7.27
CA LEU A 4 21.95 -3.30 -6.66
C LEU A 4 21.08 -4.41 -7.28
N GLU A 5 21.20 -4.66 -8.59
CA GLU A 5 20.46 -5.73 -9.28
C GLU A 5 21.08 -7.11 -8.98
N GLN A 6 22.41 -7.20 -8.85
CA GLN A 6 23.07 -8.44 -8.41
C GLN A 6 22.65 -8.82 -6.98
N LEU A 7 22.58 -7.82 -6.09
CA LEU A 7 22.09 -8.03 -4.73
C LEU A 7 20.61 -8.39 -4.74
N ALA A 8 19.78 -7.74 -5.57
CA ALA A 8 18.37 -8.11 -5.74
C ALA A 8 18.20 -9.57 -6.18
N GLU A 9 18.95 -10.02 -7.19
CA GLU A 9 18.91 -11.40 -7.68
C GLU A 9 19.26 -12.40 -6.57
N ALA A 10 20.31 -12.14 -5.79
CA ALA A 10 20.69 -12.96 -4.64
C ALA A 10 19.65 -12.90 -3.50
N PHE A 11 19.11 -11.71 -3.22
CA PHE A 11 18.12 -11.48 -2.17
C PHE A 11 16.82 -12.24 -2.45
N PHE A 12 16.30 -12.18 -3.67
CA PHE A 12 15.06 -12.84 -4.09
C PHE A 12 15.25 -14.29 -4.57
N THR A 13 16.44 -14.87 -4.36
CA THR A 13 16.72 -16.30 -4.58
C THR A 13 16.92 -16.98 -3.23
N ILE A 14 16.12 -17.99 -2.90
CA ILE A 14 16.25 -18.76 -1.64
C ILE A 14 16.17 -20.26 -1.95
N GLU A 15 17.02 -21.07 -1.31
CA GLU A 15 17.06 -22.53 -1.53
C GLU A 15 17.16 -22.94 -3.02
N LEU A 16 17.97 -22.20 -3.80
CA LEU A 16 18.14 -22.38 -5.26
C LEU A 16 16.87 -22.10 -6.09
N MET A 17 15.80 -21.59 -5.48
CA MET A 17 14.62 -21.11 -6.19
C MET A 17 14.76 -19.61 -6.47
N THR A 18 14.74 -19.26 -7.75
CA THR A 18 14.65 -17.86 -8.20
C THR A 18 13.30 -17.24 -7.82
N SER A 19 13.19 -15.92 -7.86
CA SER A 19 11.91 -15.21 -7.68
C SER A 19 10.77 -15.73 -8.57
N ARG A 20 11.07 -16.16 -9.80
CA ARG A 20 10.10 -16.77 -10.73
C ARG A 20 9.56 -18.11 -10.25
N GLN A 21 10.36 -18.87 -9.52
CA GLN A 21 9.97 -20.17 -8.95
C GLN A 21 9.29 -20.00 -7.59
N LEU A 22 9.69 -19.01 -6.79
CA LEU A 22 9.06 -18.70 -5.50
C LEU A 22 7.66 -18.10 -5.64
N MET A 23 7.46 -17.24 -6.65
CA MET A 23 6.19 -16.59 -6.93
C MET A 23 5.88 -16.63 -8.43
N PRO A 24 5.53 -17.82 -8.98
CA PRO A 24 5.27 -17.99 -10.41
C PRO A 24 4.00 -17.28 -10.89
N TYR A 25 3.04 -17.07 -9.98
CA TYR A 25 1.74 -16.46 -10.27
C TYR A 25 1.48 -15.30 -9.29
N PRO A 26 2.12 -14.14 -9.47
CA PRO A 26 1.99 -13.03 -8.52
C PRO A 26 0.58 -12.40 -8.46
N HIS A 27 -0.28 -12.67 -9.45
CA HIS A 27 -1.70 -12.28 -9.45
C HIS A 27 -2.65 -13.41 -8.99
N ASP A 28 -2.12 -14.58 -8.64
CA ASP A 28 -2.86 -15.72 -8.07
C ASP A 28 -1.92 -16.45 -7.11
N PRO A 29 -1.59 -15.84 -5.96
CA PRO A 29 -0.42 -16.20 -5.16
C PRO A 29 -0.51 -17.61 -4.56
N PHE A 30 -1.71 -18.19 -4.45
CA PHE A 30 -1.90 -19.54 -3.92
C PHE A 30 -1.87 -20.64 -4.98
N LYS A 31 -1.83 -20.28 -6.27
CA LYS A 31 -1.73 -21.24 -7.38
C LYS A 31 -0.37 -21.93 -7.42
N GLY A 32 -0.38 -23.21 -7.79
CA GLY A 32 0.85 -23.99 -7.99
C GLY A 32 1.59 -24.33 -6.70
N GLY A 33 0.88 -24.43 -5.57
CA GLY A 33 1.44 -24.84 -4.28
C GLY A 33 2.13 -23.72 -3.48
N ALA A 34 2.14 -22.49 -4.00
CA ALA A 34 2.53 -21.28 -3.26
C ALA A 34 3.89 -21.39 -2.51
N PRO A 35 5.01 -21.70 -3.19
CA PRO A 35 6.29 -21.97 -2.52
C PRO A 35 6.79 -20.82 -1.64
N TRP A 36 6.45 -19.57 -1.95
CA TRP A 36 6.73 -18.39 -1.12
C TRP A 36 6.20 -18.51 0.32
N THR A 37 5.11 -19.25 0.56
CA THR A 37 4.47 -19.34 1.89
C THR A 37 5.43 -19.88 2.96
N LYS A 38 6.37 -20.76 2.57
CA LYS A 38 7.41 -21.30 3.46
C LYS A 38 8.35 -20.23 3.99
N HIS A 39 8.51 -19.13 3.26
CA HIS A 39 9.46 -18.05 3.55
C HIS A 39 8.77 -16.78 4.04
N ASP A 40 7.45 -16.82 4.24
CA ASP A 40 6.66 -15.66 4.69
C ASP A 40 7.04 -15.18 6.10
N HIS A 41 7.60 -16.07 6.91
CA HIS A 41 8.10 -15.76 8.25
C HIS A 41 9.35 -14.86 8.26
N LEU A 42 10.02 -14.66 7.11
CA LEU A 42 11.22 -13.83 7.02
C LEU A 42 10.86 -12.36 6.88
N SER A 43 11.57 -11.51 7.61
CA SER A 43 11.66 -10.09 7.28
C SER A 43 12.70 -9.82 6.17
N VAL A 44 12.66 -8.61 5.60
CA VAL A 44 13.71 -8.14 4.70
C VAL A 44 15.08 -8.16 5.39
N LYS A 45 15.13 -7.78 6.68
CA LYS A 45 16.38 -7.79 7.44
C LYS A 45 16.93 -9.20 7.64
N ASP A 46 16.09 -10.16 7.99
CA ASP A 46 16.49 -11.57 8.17
C ASP A 46 17.10 -12.11 6.87
N ARG A 47 16.47 -11.80 5.73
CA ARG A 47 16.99 -12.23 4.43
C ARG A 47 18.32 -11.55 4.10
N LEU A 48 18.48 -10.26 4.31
CA LEU A 48 19.75 -9.54 4.05
C LEU A 48 20.92 -10.07 4.88
N VAL A 49 20.67 -10.37 6.16
CA VAL A 49 21.70 -10.91 7.06
C VAL A 49 22.19 -12.28 6.57
N SER A 50 21.29 -13.10 6.02
CA SER A 50 21.63 -14.43 5.51
C SER A 50 22.46 -14.44 4.21
N LEU A 51 22.58 -13.31 3.51
CA LEU A 51 23.38 -13.23 2.28
C LEU A 51 24.88 -13.21 2.59
N SER A 52 25.66 -14.02 1.88
CA SER A 52 27.11 -13.95 1.83
C SER A 52 27.58 -13.24 0.55
N GLY A 53 28.82 -12.75 0.53
CA GLY A 53 29.41 -12.13 -0.66
C GLY A 53 29.07 -10.66 -0.91
N PHE A 54 28.30 -10.03 -0.01
CA PHE A 54 27.98 -8.60 -0.05
C PHE A 54 28.42 -7.92 1.25
N SER A 55 28.96 -6.72 1.14
CA SER A 55 29.35 -5.87 2.27
C SER A 55 28.14 -5.32 3.03
N ASP A 56 28.37 -4.90 4.28
CA ASP A 56 27.33 -4.26 5.09
C ASP A 56 26.82 -2.95 4.45
N TRP A 57 27.68 -2.24 3.72
CA TRP A 57 27.30 -1.04 3.00
C TRP A 57 26.34 -1.36 1.84
N GLU A 58 26.63 -2.39 1.02
CA GLU A 58 25.75 -2.81 -0.08
C GLU A 58 24.39 -3.28 0.44
N LYS A 59 24.39 -4.07 1.53
CA LYS A 59 23.17 -4.53 2.19
C LYS A 59 22.37 -3.37 2.77
N GLY A 60 23.03 -2.39 3.40
CA GLY A 60 22.38 -1.20 3.95
C GLY A 60 21.77 -0.32 2.87
N LEU A 61 22.48 -0.09 1.76
CA LEU A 61 21.95 0.62 0.61
C LEU A 61 20.70 -0.06 0.04
N PHE A 62 20.75 -1.38 -0.13
CA PHE A 62 19.59 -2.16 -0.57
C PHE A 62 18.43 -2.10 0.43
N GLU A 63 18.71 -2.23 1.74
CA GLU A 63 17.69 -2.12 2.78
C GLU A 63 16.99 -0.76 2.73
N SER A 64 17.74 0.34 2.61
CA SER A 64 17.16 1.69 2.51
C SER A 64 16.22 1.83 1.32
N THR A 65 16.51 1.12 0.22
CA THR A 65 15.64 1.06 -0.96
C THR A 65 14.36 0.26 -0.67
N ILE A 66 14.47 -0.93 -0.08
CA ILE A 66 13.29 -1.76 0.22
C ILE A 66 12.43 -1.15 1.33
N SER A 67 13.01 -0.38 2.26
CA SER A 67 12.28 0.38 3.28
C SER A 67 11.24 1.32 2.68
N THR A 68 11.46 1.81 1.46
CA THR A 68 10.49 2.65 0.73
C THR A 68 9.15 1.94 0.48
N PHE A 69 9.11 0.61 0.44
CA PHE A 69 7.91 -0.17 0.13
C PHE A 69 6.90 -0.17 1.28
N GLY A 70 7.35 0.06 2.51
CA GLY A 70 6.49 0.07 3.70
C GLY A 70 6.61 1.31 4.56
N SER A 71 7.48 2.26 4.19
CA SER A 71 7.90 3.37 5.06
C SER A 71 8.37 2.87 6.43
N ALA A 72 9.07 1.73 6.46
CA ALA A 72 9.43 1.01 7.67
C ALA A 72 10.83 0.39 7.56
N PRO A 73 11.52 0.15 8.68
CA PRO A 73 12.79 -0.59 8.69
C PRO A 73 12.62 -2.00 8.10
N GLY A 74 13.69 -2.57 7.54
CA GLY A 74 13.64 -3.89 6.91
C GLY A 74 13.23 -5.03 7.85
N GLN A 75 13.40 -4.86 9.17
CA GLN A 75 12.97 -5.84 10.17
C GLN A 75 11.44 -5.94 10.28
N GLU A 76 10.71 -4.87 9.94
CA GLU A 76 9.26 -4.84 10.02
C GLU A 76 8.59 -5.32 8.72
N ILE A 77 9.26 -5.19 7.58
CA ILE A 77 8.73 -5.53 6.25
C ILE A 77 8.91 -7.03 5.98
N ALA A 78 7.84 -7.72 5.59
CA ALA A 78 7.94 -9.11 5.14
C ALA A 78 8.79 -9.24 3.87
N PHE A 79 9.68 -10.23 3.82
CA PHE A 79 10.41 -10.58 2.61
C PHE A 79 9.46 -10.82 1.41
N THR A 80 8.33 -11.48 1.67
CA THR A 80 7.32 -11.84 0.67
C THR A 80 6.60 -10.62 0.08
N GLU A 81 6.45 -9.53 0.83
CA GLU A 81 5.94 -8.27 0.28
C GLU A 81 6.93 -7.65 -0.72
N ALA A 82 8.22 -7.65 -0.39
CA ALA A 82 9.25 -7.21 -1.32
C ALA A 82 9.34 -8.12 -2.56
N LEU A 83 9.25 -9.45 -2.37
CA LEU A 83 9.25 -10.43 -3.45
C LEU A 83 8.07 -10.22 -4.40
N ARG A 84 6.88 -9.91 -3.87
CA ARG A 84 5.69 -9.63 -4.66
C ARG A 84 5.88 -8.42 -5.56
N TRP A 85 6.38 -7.30 -5.02
CA TRP A 85 6.66 -6.10 -5.81
C TRP A 85 7.68 -6.40 -6.90
N TYR A 86 8.76 -7.12 -6.57
CA TYR A 86 9.79 -7.51 -7.52
C TYR A 86 9.24 -8.39 -8.65
N ALA A 87 8.42 -9.40 -8.31
CA ALA A 87 7.82 -10.31 -9.30
C ALA A 87 6.81 -9.60 -10.21
N LEU A 88 5.93 -8.76 -9.66
CA LEU A 88 4.98 -7.96 -10.43
C LEU A 88 5.68 -6.95 -11.37
N SER A 89 6.89 -6.55 -11.01
CA SER A 89 7.67 -5.56 -11.76
C SER A 89 8.70 -6.19 -12.72
N GLY A 90 8.38 -7.39 -13.22
CA GLY A 90 9.21 -8.06 -14.22
C GLY A 90 10.51 -8.66 -13.68
N HIS A 91 10.63 -8.82 -12.36
CA HIS A 91 11.83 -9.35 -11.68
C HIS A 91 13.05 -8.45 -11.87
N SER A 92 12.90 -7.15 -11.66
CA SER A 92 14.00 -6.17 -11.63
C SER A 92 13.68 -5.02 -10.67
N MET A 93 14.70 -4.44 -10.03
CA MET A 93 14.50 -3.25 -9.20
C MET A 93 14.21 -2.01 -10.04
N ALA A 94 14.81 -1.90 -11.22
CA ALA A 94 14.46 -0.86 -12.19
C ALA A 94 12.96 -0.86 -12.52
N GLY A 95 12.39 -2.03 -12.79
CA GLY A 95 10.95 -2.17 -13.05
C GLY A 95 10.09 -1.77 -11.86
N VAL A 96 10.53 -2.07 -10.63
CA VAL A 96 9.79 -1.65 -9.42
C VAL A 96 9.68 -0.13 -9.38
N PHE A 97 10.79 0.59 -9.59
CA PHE A 97 10.77 2.05 -9.59
C PHE A 97 9.96 2.64 -10.76
N GLU A 98 10.03 2.02 -11.94
CA GLU A 98 9.23 2.44 -13.10
C GLU A 98 7.73 2.35 -12.80
N LEU A 99 7.26 1.21 -12.29
CA LEU A 99 5.83 1.00 -12.07
C LEU A 99 5.30 1.68 -10.80
N ALA A 100 6.12 1.81 -9.75
CA ALA A 100 5.67 2.37 -8.48
C ALA A 100 5.91 3.89 -8.33
N GLY A 101 6.83 4.48 -9.09
CA GLY A 101 7.34 5.83 -8.78
C GLY A 101 7.45 6.81 -9.94
N LEU A 102 7.43 6.38 -11.21
CA LEU A 102 7.75 7.28 -12.33
C LEU A 102 6.54 8.09 -12.84
N TYR A 103 5.36 7.47 -12.92
CA TYR A 103 4.20 8.08 -13.57
C TYR A 103 3.13 8.51 -12.55
N LYS A 104 2.56 9.69 -12.80
CA LYS A 104 1.39 10.20 -12.08
C LYS A 104 0.32 10.64 -13.09
N ILE A 105 -0.93 10.58 -12.67
CA ILE A 105 -2.06 10.99 -13.52
C ILE A 105 -2.02 12.52 -13.70
N GLY A 106 -2.02 12.98 -14.96
CA GLY A 106 -2.13 14.41 -15.31
C GLY A 106 -3.53 14.98 -15.06
N ASN A 107 -3.77 16.22 -15.49
CA ASN A 107 -5.12 16.82 -15.57
C ASN A 107 -5.97 16.72 -14.28
N GLY A 108 -5.37 17.05 -13.13
CA GLY A 108 -6.02 17.04 -11.81
C GLY A 108 -5.83 15.74 -11.01
N GLY A 109 -5.01 14.81 -11.51
CA GLY A 109 -4.49 13.69 -10.73
C GLY A 109 -5.55 12.71 -10.24
N MET A 110 -5.29 12.13 -9.07
CA MET A 110 -6.14 11.09 -8.48
C MET A 110 -7.58 11.56 -8.22
N THR A 111 -7.80 12.84 -7.93
CA THR A 111 -9.15 13.39 -7.74
C THR A 111 -9.95 13.39 -9.03
N SER A 112 -9.35 13.80 -10.17
CA SER A 112 -10.02 13.73 -11.47
C SER A 112 -10.31 12.28 -11.86
N PHE A 113 -9.38 11.36 -11.61
CA PHE A 113 -9.58 9.93 -11.86
C PHE A 113 -10.75 9.35 -11.05
N ALA A 114 -10.77 9.59 -9.73
CA ALA A 114 -11.86 9.12 -8.87
C ALA A 114 -13.23 9.72 -9.26
N ARG A 115 -13.25 11.01 -9.65
CA ARG A 115 -14.47 11.67 -10.14
C ARG A 115 -14.96 11.11 -11.46
N ALA A 116 -14.07 10.67 -12.35
CA ALA A 116 -14.45 10.04 -13.61
C ALA A 116 -15.22 8.74 -13.35
N ILE A 117 -14.70 7.88 -12.46
CA ILE A 117 -15.37 6.64 -12.04
C ILE A 117 -16.72 6.95 -11.36
N LEU A 118 -16.73 7.91 -10.44
CA LEU A 118 -17.96 8.30 -9.73
C LEU A 118 -19.03 8.87 -10.70
N GLY A 119 -18.62 9.56 -11.76
CA GLY A 119 -19.52 10.12 -12.76
C GLY A 119 -20.35 9.09 -13.53
N GLU A 120 -19.93 7.83 -13.55
CA GLU A 120 -20.69 6.72 -14.13
C GLU A 120 -21.69 6.10 -13.14
N TYR A 121 -21.56 6.37 -11.84
CA TYR A 121 -22.42 5.83 -10.80
C TYR A 121 -23.81 6.47 -10.83
N LYS A 122 -24.85 5.64 -10.87
CA LYS A 122 -26.26 6.06 -10.93
C LYS A 122 -27.07 5.73 -9.67
N GLY A 123 -26.42 5.18 -8.65
CA GLY A 123 -27.07 4.85 -7.38
C GLY A 123 -27.11 6.01 -6.41
N ASP A 124 -27.71 5.78 -5.25
CA ASP A 124 -27.74 6.75 -4.16
C ASP A 124 -26.37 6.86 -3.48
N MET A 125 -25.92 8.09 -3.23
CA MET A 125 -24.69 8.38 -2.51
C MET A 125 -24.99 9.21 -1.26
N VAL A 126 -24.48 8.76 -0.12
CA VAL A 126 -24.59 9.49 1.15
C VAL A 126 -23.19 9.65 1.74
N LEU A 127 -22.67 10.87 1.71
CA LEU A 127 -21.38 11.21 2.31
C LEU A 127 -21.55 11.53 3.80
N GLU A 128 -20.44 11.74 4.50
CA GLU A 128 -20.40 12.11 5.93
C GLU A 128 -21.20 11.12 6.82
N THR A 129 -21.29 9.86 6.39
CA THR A 129 -22.14 8.84 7.01
C THR A 129 -21.28 7.66 7.43
N THR A 130 -20.77 7.71 8.67
CA THR A 130 -19.97 6.62 9.23
C THR A 130 -20.87 5.44 9.62
N VAL A 131 -20.52 4.25 9.15
CA VAL A 131 -21.13 2.99 9.58
C VAL A 131 -20.68 2.66 11.00
N LYS A 132 -21.63 2.39 11.88
CA LYS A 132 -21.42 1.97 13.26
C LYS A 132 -21.43 0.45 13.41
N GLU A 133 -22.40 -0.18 12.76
CA GLU A 133 -22.69 -1.61 12.94
C GLU A 133 -23.28 -2.20 11.67
N VAL A 134 -22.95 -3.46 11.38
CA VAL A 134 -23.54 -4.25 10.31
C VAL A 134 -24.14 -5.50 10.93
N ARG A 135 -25.46 -5.67 10.76
CA ARG A 135 -26.21 -6.86 11.18
C ARG A 135 -26.68 -7.60 9.96
N GLN A 136 -26.76 -8.92 10.05
CA GLN A 136 -27.25 -9.72 8.93
C GLN A 136 -28.02 -10.95 9.40
N ASN A 137 -28.91 -11.43 8.53
CA ASN A 137 -29.57 -12.72 8.67
C ASN A 137 -29.52 -13.47 7.33
N SER A 138 -30.32 -14.53 7.20
CA SER A 138 -30.33 -15.35 5.99
C SER A 138 -30.85 -14.65 4.73
N SER A 139 -31.44 -13.45 4.80
CA SER A 139 -32.04 -12.74 3.64
C SER A 139 -31.61 -11.28 3.46
N VAL A 140 -31.18 -10.59 4.53
CA VAL A 140 -30.90 -9.15 4.50
C VAL A 140 -29.68 -8.80 5.35
N VAL A 141 -28.99 -7.75 4.93
CA VAL A 141 -27.98 -7.03 5.69
C VAL A 141 -28.55 -5.66 6.07
N GLU A 142 -28.42 -5.29 7.33
CA GLU A 142 -28.79 -4.01 7.89
C GLU A 142 -27.51 -3.24 8.30
N VAL A 143 -27.29 -2.09 7.67
CA VAL A 143 -26.18 -1.18 7.95
C VAL A 143 -26.71 -0.05 8.82
N ILE A 144 -26.18 0.07 10.04
CA ILE A 144 -26.55 1.08 11.02
C ILE A 144 -25.44 2.12 11.10
N THR A 145 -25.81 3.39 10.96
CA THR A 145 -24.87 4.52 10.98
C THR A 145 -24.69 5.08 12.39
N ASN A 146 -23.65 5.89 12.63
CA ASN A 146 -23.44 6.57 13.90
C ASN A 146 -24.59 7.51 14.29
N LEU A 147 -25.33 8.04 13.31
CA LEU A 147 -26.50 8.89 13.53
C LEU A 147 -27.81 8.08 13.68
N GLY A 148 -27.74 6.75 13.78
CA GLY A 148 -28.89 5.87 14.00
C GLY A 148 -29.72 5.56 12.75
N ARG A 149 -29.38 6.11 11.57
CA ARG A 149 -30.00 5.71 10.29
C ARG A 149 -29.70 4.24 10.03
N SER A 150 -30.73 3.48 9.65
CA SER A 150 -30.64 2.09 9.20
C SER A 150 -30.90 2.00 7.69
N ILE A 151 -30.04 1.28 6.98
CA ILE A 151 -30.13 1.02 5.54
C ILE A 151 -30.09 -0.49 5.33
N LYS A 152 -31.05 -1.04 4.57
CA LYS A 152 -31.16 -2.48 4.32
C LYS A 152 -30.82 -2.82 2.87
N ALA A 153 -30.07 -3.89 2.68
CA ALA A 153 -29.70 -4.42 1.37
C ALA A 153 -29.64 -5.95 1.39
N LYS A 154 -29.73 -6.61 0.23
CA LYS A 154 -29.54 -8.07 0.13
C LYS A 154 -28.10 -8.51 0.41
N TYR A 155 -27.15 -7.68 -0.02
CA TYR A 155 -25.72 -7.86 0.14
C TYR A 155 -25.07 -6.50 0.41
N VAL A 156 -23.93 -6.52 1.09
CA VAL A 156 -23.09 -5.34 1.32
C VAL A 156 -21.68 -5.64 0.85
N VAL A 157 -21.06 -4.69 0.15
CA VAL A 157 -19.62 -4.69 -0.11
C VAL A 157 -18.98 -3.71 0.87
N SER A 158 -18.13 -4.22 1.75
CA SER A 158 -17.33 -3.41 2.68
C SER A 158 -15.95 -3.17 2.09
N THR A 159 -15.61 -1.90 1.89
CA THR A 159 -14.29 -1.47 1.40
C THR A 159 -13.46 -0.77 2.48
N VAL A 160 -13.79 -1.02 3.75
CA VAL A 160 -13.09 -0.42 4.89
C VAL A 160 -11.66 -0.97 4.97
N PRO A 161 -10.61 -0.12 5.11
CA PRO A 161 -9.23 -0.57 5.25
C PRO A 161 -9.03 -1.50 6.45
N LEU A 162 -8.06 -2.42 6.36
CA LEU A 162 -7.74 -3.42 7.38
C LEU A 162 -7.56 -2.80 8.77
N ASN A 163 -6.78 -1.72 8.85
CA ASN A 163 -6.47 -1.06 10.13
C ASN A 163 -7.68 -0.32 10.74
N SER A 164 -8.74 -0.10 9.96
CA SER A 164 -9.99 0.54 10.40
C SER A 164 -11.18 -0.43 10.46
N LEU A 165 -10.96 -1.69 10.10
CA LEU A 165 -11.99 -2.72 10.09
C LEU A 165 -12.31 -3.20 11.51
N SER A 166 -13.60 -3.41 11.81
CA SER A 166 -14.08 -3.84 13.13
C SER A 166 -14.87 -5.16 13.09
N SER A 167 -14.55 -6.05 12.13
CA SER A 167 -15.30 -7.27 11.82
C SER A 167 -14.84 -8.52 12.60
N ILE A 168 -15.37 -9.70 12.25
CA ILE A 168 -15.02 -11.00 12.85
C ILE A 168 -13.56 -11.45 12.69
N ARG A 169 -12.74 -10.73 11.90
CA ARG A 169 -11.34 -11.08 11.60
C ARG A 169 -10.34 -10.55 12.63
N GLN A 170 -10.62 -10.80 13.90
CA GLN A 170 -9.94 -10.18 15.04
C GLN A 170 -8.42 -10.34 15.01
N SER A 171 -7.89 -11.51 14.63
CA SER A 171 -6.43 -11.71 14.57
C SER A 171 -5.74 -10.85 13.52
N ALA A 172 -6.31 -10.77 12.31
CA ALA A 172 -5.76 -9.95 11.23
C ALA A 172 -5.90 -8.45 11.54
N ILE A 173 -7.04 -8.04 12.12
CA ILE A 173 -7.29 -6.65 12.54
C ILE A 173 -6.33 -6.24 13.66
N ALA A 174 -6.14 -7.11 14.66
CA ALA A 174 -5.23 -6.84 15.78
C ALA A 174 -3.77 -6.73 15.32
N LYS A 175 -3.38 -7.52 14.31
CA LYS A 175 -2.05 -7.42 13.71
C LYS A 175 -1.89 -6.17 12.86
N GLY A 176 -2.88 -5.90 12.00
CA GLY A 176 -2.89 -4.79 11.06
C GLY A 176 -1.79 -4.86 10.00
N HIS A 177 -1.82 -3.91 9.05
CA HIS A 177 -0.67 -3.65 8.19
C HIS A 177 0.30 -2.66 8.88
N ILE A 178 1.60 -2.79 8.60
CA ILE A 178 2.68 -2.15 9.35
C ILE A 178 2.94 -0.69 8.97
N ASN A 179 2.51 -0.24 7.79
CA ASN A 179 2.83 1.11 7.31
C ASN A 179 2.10 2.20 8.10
N LYS A 180 2.85 2.88 8.97
CA LYS A 180 2.50 4.09 9.73
C LYS A 180 3.43 5.26 9.35
N GLY A 181 3.97 5.25 8.12
CA GLY A 181 4.82 6.30 7.61
C GLY A 181 4.02 7.58 7.31
N THR A 182 4.75 8.70 7.23
CA THR A 182 4.18 10.01 6.92
C THR A 182 4.50 10.38 5.48
N LYS A 183 3.61 11.08 4.78
CA LYS A 183 3.88 11.68 3.46
C LYS A 183 3.81 13.19 3.56
N VAL A 184 4.86 13.88 3.13
CA VAL A 184 4.95 15.33 3.18
C VAL A 184 5.31 15.87 1.80
N HIS A 185 4.50 16.77 1.28
CA HIS A 185 4.83 17.56 0.10
C HIS A 185 5.57 18.82 0.55
N PHE A 186 6.63 19.20 -0.16
CA PHE A 186 7.37 20.42 0.07
C PHE A 186 7.41 21.28 -1.18
N LYS A 187 7.44 22.59 -0.99
CA LYS A 187 7.84 23.57 -2.00
C LYS A 187 9.19 24.15 -1.59
N LEU A 188 10.21 23.89 -2.40
CA LEU A 188 11.53 24.50 -2.29
C LEU A 188 11.55 25.82 -3.08
N ARG A 189 12.31 26.81 -2.59
CA ARG A 189 12.48 28.10 -3.27
C ARG A 189 13.20 27.96 -4.60
N ASP A 190 14.29 27.20 -4.59
CA ASP A 190 15.18 27.06 -5.73
C ASP A 190 14.67 25.98 -6.68
N THR A 191 14.90 26.18 -7.97
CA THR A 191 14.64 25.17 -9.00
C THR A 191 15.86 24.28 -9.12
N GLU A 192 15.67 22.98 -8.92
CA GLU A 192 16.73 21.98 -8.83
C GLU A 192 16.62 20.95 -9.97
N PRO A 193 17.73 20.28 -10.34
CA PRO A 193 17.66 19.10 -11.19
C PRO A 193 16.90 17.97 -10.50
N GLY A 194 16.45 16.98 -11.27
CA GLY A 194 15.77 15.81 -10.72
C GLY A 194 16.66 15.02 -9.76
N TRP A 195 16.14 14.69 -8.58
CA TRP A 195 16.86 13.95 -7.54
C TRP A 195 15.95 12.96 -6.81
N PHE A 196 16.58 11.92 -6.27
CA PHE A 196 15.99 10.89 -5.43
C PHE A 196 17.00 10.55 -4.32
N ALA A 197 16.54 10.48 -3.07
CA ALA A 197 17.36 10.19 -1.92
C ALA A 197 16.66 9.20 -1.01
N THR A 198 17.41 8.22 -0.50
CA THR A 198 17.00 7.34 0.60
C THR A 198 17.85 7.64 1.83
N ALA A 199 17.32 7.33 3.00
CA ALA A 199 18.03 7.47 4.26
C ALA A 199 17.86 6.21 5.13
N ASP A 200 18.77 6.02 6.07
CA ASP A 200 18.82 4.83 6.92
C ASP A 200 17.95 5.00 8.18
N SER A 201 17.21 3.96 8.55
CA SER A 201 16.35 3.96 9.74
C SER A 201 17.08 4.17 11.08
N ARG A 202 18.41 4.01 11.13
CA ARG A 202 19.20 4.12 12.37
C ARG A 202 19.25 5.54 12.92
N ASP A 203 19.31 6.53 12.03
CA ASP A 203 19.54 7.92 12.40
C ASP A 203 18.63 8.92 11.68
N SER A 204 17.76 8.47 10.76
CA SER A 204 16.85 9.31 9.98
C SER A 204 15.39 9.25 10.45
N ALA A 205 14.68 10.38 10.37
CA ALA A 205 13.22 10.42 10.47
C ALA A 205 12.54 10.14 9.12
N TYR A 206 13.26 10.37 8.01
CA TYR A 206 12.80 10.13 6.64
C TYR A 206 13.31 8.78 6.10
N VAL A 207 12.48 8.10 5.31
CA VAL A 207 12.87 6.91 4.55
C VAL A 207 13.44 7.32 3.20
N PHE A 208 12.73 8.19 2.49
CA PHE A 208 13.14 8.66 1.18
C PHE A 208 12.43 9.96 0.80
N ALA A 209 12.98 10.66 -0.17
CA ALA A 209 12.33 11.78 -0.82
C ALA A 209 12.80 11.93 -2.27
N PHE A 210 12.03 12.64 -3.07
CA PHE A 210 12.40 12.94 -4.46
C PHE A 210 11.77 14.23 -4.96
N SER A 211 12.42 14.87 -5.93
CA SER A 211 11.85 15.98 -6.70
C SER A 211 10.73 15.47 -7.60
N ASP A 212 9.58 16.13 -7.60
CA ASP A 212 8.39 15.71 -8.33
C ASP A 212 8.13 16.56 -9.59
N HIS A 213 8.23 17.89 -9.49
CA HIS A 213 8.16 18.81 -10.64
C HIS A 213 8.58 20.24 -10.25
N ASN A 214 8.88 21.09 -11.22
CA ASN A 214 9.28 22.49 -10.99
C ASN A 214 8.13 23.49 -11.14
N GLY A 215 6.88 23.04 -10.93
CA GLY A 215 5.63 23.78 -11.22
C GLY A 215 4.87 23.22 -12.43
N THR A 216 3.57 23.51 -12.53
CA THR A 216 2.66 22.95 -13.57
C THR A 216 2.16 23.99 -14.58
N HIS A 217 2.53 25.26 -14.44
CA HIS A 217 1.97 26.36 -15.25
C HIS A 217 3.04 27.34 -15.77
N GLY A 218 3.59 27.05 -16.95
CA GLY A 218 4.24 28.04 -17.84
C GLY A 218 5.45 28.80 -17.26
N LEU A 219 5.74 29.96 -17.87
CA LEU A 219 6.91 30.84 -17.62
C LEU A 219 7.07 31.36 -16.17
N ASN A 220 6.13 31.05 -15.26
CA ASN A 220 6.15 31.39 -13.84
C ASN A 220 6.40 30.18 -12.93
N ALA A 221 6.77 29.03 -13.50
CA ALA A 221 7.23 27.85 -12.78
C ALA A 221 8.53 28.20 -12.01
N SER A 222 8.42 28.36 -10.69
CA SER A 222 9.52 28.70 -9.79
C SER A 222 9.61 27.72 -8.64
N GLY A 223 10.82 27.26 -8.33
CA GLY A 223 11.07 26.34 -7.24
C GLY A 223 10.75 24.88 -7.57
N THR A 224 11.29 23.98 -6.76
CA THR A 224 11.05 22.53 -6.87
C THR A 224 9.94 22.10 -5.92
N TRP A 225 8.96 21.36 -6.43
CA TRP A 225 8.05 20.58 -5.61
C TRP A 225 8.64 19.21 -5.39
N CYS A 226 8.76 18.77 -4.14
CA CYS A 226 9.29 17.46 -3.80
C CYS A 226 8.39 16.77 -2.76
N ILE A 227 8.57 15.45 -2.64
CA ILE A 227 7.79 14.62 -1.73
C ILE A 227 8.75 13.87 -0.83
N GLY A 228 8.55 13.94 0.48
CA GLY A 228 9.28 13.17 1.48
C GLY A 228 8.38 12.19 2.20
N PHE A 229 8.94 11.04 2.54
CA PHE A 229 8.28 9.96 3.26
C PHE A 229 9.02 9.68 4.57
N GLY A 230 8.29 9.67 5.68
CA GLY A 230 8.82 9.41 7.02
C GLY A 230 8.80 7.93 7.37
N TYR A 231 9.80 7.46 8.13
CA TYR A 231 9.71 6.14 8.76
C TYR A 231 8.49 6.08 9.69
N ASN A 232 8.01 4.87 9.96
CA ASN A 232 7.03 4.60 11.02
C ASN A 232 7.38 5.42 12.26
N MET A 233 6.45 6.29 12.67
CA MET A 233 6.61 7.11 13.86
C MET A 233 7.78 8.12 13.84
N GLY A 234 8.41 8.36 12.68
CA GLY A 234 9.52 9.29 12.50
C GLY A 234 9.09 10.77 12.48
N LEU A 235 7.89 11.06 11.96
CA LEU A 235 7.32 12.41 11.79
C LEU A 235 5.90 12.51 12.38
N LYS A 236 5.75 12.17 13.68
CA LYS A 236 4.44 11.96 14.33
C LYS A 236 3.50 13.16 14.38
N ASP A 237 4.06 14.36 14.54
CA ASP A 237 3.26 15.58 14.68
C ASP A 237 3.26 16.36 13.35
N PRO A 238 2.18 16.30 12.56
CA PRO A 238 2.09 17.02 11.28
C PRO A 238 2.14 18.55 11.45
N LYS A 239 1.91 19.07 12.66
CA LYS A 239 1.96 20.50 12.98
C LYS A 239 3.34 20.97 13.44
N ASN A 240 4.26 20.05 13.75
CA ASN A 240 5.62 20.40 14.14
C ASN A 240 6.49 20.73 12.92
N SER A 241 6.16 21.86 12.29
CA SER A 241 6.82 22.37 11.08
C SER A 241 8.34 22.45 11.24
N LYS A 242 8.83 22.93 12.39
CA LYS A 242 10.27 23.02 12.69
C LYS A 242 10.94 21.66 12.62
N TYR A 243 10.39 20.65 13.31
CA TYR A 243 10.98 19.31 13.30
C TYR A 243 10.94 18.68 11.91
N ILE A 244 9.80 18.77 11.21
CA ILE A 244 9.64 18.25 9.84
C ILE A 244 10.70 18.83 8.90
N ILE A 245 10.88 20.15 8.94
CA ILE A 245 11.81 20.89 8.07
C ILE A 245 13.27 20.63 8.46
N ASP A 246 13.59 20.67 9.75
CA ASP A 246 14.97 20.46 10.23
C ASP A 246 15.43 19.02 9.92
N ARG A 247 14.56 18.02 10.13
CA ARG A 247 14.84 16.64 9.75
C ARG A 247 14.96 16.46 8.24
N PHE A 248 14.14 17.13 7.43
CA PHE A 248 14.29 17.04 5.97
C PHE A 248 15.65 17.56 5.51
N ARG A 249 16.13 18.67 6.09
CA ARG A 249 17.45 19.22 5.79
C ARG A 249 18.59 18.33 6.28
N ALA A 250 18.45 17.73 7.45
CA ALA A 250 19.47 16.86 8.03
C ALA A 250 19.57 15.51 7.31
N ASP A 251 18.42 14.93 6.97
CA ASP A 251 18.30 13.54 6.55
C ASP A 251 18.33 13.36 5.03
N ILE A 252 17.83 14.36 4.28
CA ILE A 252 17.58 14.23 2.85
C ILE A 252 18.34 15.28 2.05
N HIS A 253 18.09 16.56 2.32
CA HIS A 253 18.53 17.63 1.42
C HIS A 253 19.15 18.80 2.21
N PRO A 254 20.44 18.69 2.58
CA PRO A 254 21.17 19.77 3.23
C PRO A 254 21.07 21.08 2.44
N GLY A 255 20.80 22.18 3.13
CA GLY A 255 20.69 23.51 2.52
C GLY A 255 19.33 23.84 1.90
N ALA A 256 18.37 22.89 1.83
CA ALA A 256 17.07 23.11 1.22
C ALA A 256 16.31 24.32 1.82
N GLN A 257 15.94 25.25 0.94
CA GLN A 257 15.15 26.43 1.27
C GLN A 257 13.65 26.13 1.13
N ILE A 258 13.06 25.52 2.15
CA ILE A 258 11.63 25.17 2.17
C ILE A 258 10.78 26.43 2.41
N GLU A 259 9.86 26.70 1.49
CA GLU A 259 8.88 27.80 1.58
C GLU A 259 7.56 27.35 2.18
N ALA A 260 7.15 26.11 1.89
CA ALA A 260 5.89 25.54 2.36
C ALA A 260 5.98 24.02 2.42
N TYR A 261 5.12 23.42 3.24
CA TYR A 261 4.85 21.99 3.21
C TYR A 261 3.36 21.71 3.38
N ALA A 262 2.92 20.53 2.91
CA ALA A 262 1.57 20.03 3.11
C ALA A 262 1.62 18.52 3.43
N THR A 263 0.80 18.07 4.36
CA THR A 263 0.74 16.67 4.77
C THR A 263 -0.67 16.30 5.24
N HIS A 264 -1.00 15.02 5.19
CA HIS A 264 -2.21 14.44 5.78
C HIS A 264 -1.80 13.39 6.80
N ASP A 265 -2.44 13.42 7.97
CA ASP A 265 -2.17 12.47 9.04
C ASP A 265 -2.95 11.17 8.84
N TRP A 266 -2.46 10.33 7.93
CA TRP A 266 -3.06 9.02 7.63
C TRP A 266 -3.08 8.07 8.83
N VAL A 267 -2.19 8.26 9.80
CA VAL A 267 -2.05 7.38 10.97
C VAL A 267 -3.14 7.64 11.99
N ASN A 268 -3.44 8.92 12.26
CA ASN A 268 -4.47 9.29 13.22
C ASN A 268 -5.85 9.54 12.58
N ASP A 269 -5.95 9.56 11.25
CA ASP A 269 -7.24 9.56 10.56
C ASP A 269 -8.02 8.27 10.90
N PRO A 270 -9.22 8.38 11.52
CA PRO A 270 -9.98 7.24 12.02
C PRO A 270 -10.49 6.30 10.92
N TYR A 271 -10.45 6.73 9.65
CA TYR A 271 -10.95 5.98 8.50
C TYR A 271 -9.84 5.27 7.69
N SER A 272 -8.57 5.56 7.97
CA SER A 272 -7.42 4.86 7.39
C SER A 272 -6.59 4.13 8.46
N LYS A 273 -6.18 4.83 9.52
CA LYS A 273 -5.28 4.33 10.57
C LYS A 273 -3.95 3.78 10.05
N GLY A 274 -3.41 4.34 8.98
CA GLY A 274 -2.16 3.93 8.33
C GLY A 274 -2.07 4.44 6.89
N GLY A 275 -0.88 4.28 6.30
CA GLY A 275 -0.63 4.53 4.88
C GLY A 275 -1.17 3.41 3.98
N TRP A 276 -0.46 3.09 2.91
CA TRP A 276 -0.83 1.93 2.09
C TRP A 276 -0.49 0.60 2.79
N ALA A 277 -1.20 -0.47 2.46
CA ALA A 277 -0.90 -1.77 3.01
C ALA A 277 0.51 -2.25 2.66
N CYS A 278 1.31 -2.48 3.69
CA CYS A 278 2.53 -3.26 3.67
C CYS A 278 2.46 -4.20 4.87
N TRP A 279 2.73 -5.48 4.66
CA TRP A 279 2.52 -6.51 5.68
C TRP A 279 3.84 -6.93 6.31
N GLY A 280 3.76 -7.28 7.60
CA GLY A 280 4.90 -7.81 8.34
C GLY A 280 5.06 -9.31 8.17
N PRO A 281 6.19 -9.88 8.62
CA PRO A 281 6.48 -11.31 8.48
C PRO A 281 5.35 -12.21 9.01
N GLY A 282 5.04 -13.25 8.25
CA GLY A 282 4.02 -14.27 8.54
C GLY A 282 2.58 -13.85 8.28
N CYS A 283 2.33 -12.60 7.89
CA CYS A 283 0.96 -12.10 7.73
C CYS A 283 0.32 -12.55 6.41
N ALA A 284 1.09 -12.68 5.32
CA ALA A 284 0.54 -12.98 4.00
C ALA A 284 -0.07 -14.38 3.92
N SER A 285 0.71 -15.37 4.36
CA SER A 285 0.29 -16.76 4.44
C SER A 285 -0.82 -16.99 5.46
N ALA A 286 -0.85 -16.22 6.56
CA ALA A 286 -1.85 -16.39 7.62
C ALA A 286 -3.21 -15.73 7.32
N PHE A 287 -3.21 -14.55 6.66
CA PHE A 287 -4.40 -13.69 6.65
C PHE A 287 -4.97 -13.39 5.26
N LEU A 288 -4.20 -13.54 4.17
CA LEU A 288 -4.66 -13.09 2.84
C LEU A 288 -5.98 -13.73 2.41
N GLN A 289 -6.05 -15.06 2.38
CA GLN A 289 -7.28 -15.77 2.00
C GLN A 289 -8.42 -15.51 3.00
N GLU A 290 -8.12 -15.41 4.29
CA GLU A 290 -9.15 -15.16 5.32
C GLU A 290 -9.76 -13.75 5.19
N LEU A 291 -8.96 -12.74 4.83
CA LEU A 291 -9.44 -11.38 4.59
C LEU A 291 -10.33 -11.28 3.36
N GLN A 292 -10.08 -12.11 2.33
CA GLN A 292 -10.83 -12.15 1.07
C GLN A 292 -12.17 -12.90 1.17
N LYS A 293 -12.33 -13.83 2.13
CA LYS A 293 -13.58 -14.59 2.29
C LYS A 293 -14.76 -13.68 2.59
N PRO A 294 -15.97 -13.94 2.06
CA PRO A 294 -17.18 -13.27 2.53
C PRO A 294 -17.53 -13.69 3.96
N ASP A 295 -18.24 -12.81 4.68
CA ASP A 295 -18.93 -13.13 5.94
C ASP A 295 -20.44 -13.10 5.70
N GLY A 296 -21.01 -14.26 5.41
CA GLY A 296 -22.41 -14.38 5.01
C GLY A 296 -22.74 -13.55 3.77
N ARG A 297 -23.52 -12.49 3.95
CA ARG A 297 -23.96 -11.54 2.91
C ARG A 297 -23.09 -10.28 2.83
N VAL A 298 -22.01 -10.22 3.60
CA VAL A 298 -21.03 -9.12 3.56
C VAL A 298 -19.79 -9.59 2.81
N LEU A 299 -19.52 -8.96 1.68
CA LEU A 299 -18.31 -9.16 0.88
C LEU A 299 -17.30 -8.08 1.24
N PHE A 300 -16.01 -8.39 1.13
CA PHE A 300 -14.93 -7.48 1.50
C PHE A 300 -14.05 -7.21 0.29
N ALA A 301 -13.77 -5.94 0.01
CA ALA A 301 -12.92 -5.52 -1.09
C ALA A 301 -12.03 -4.35 -0.68
N SER A 302 -10.73 -4.57 -0.56
CA SER A 302 -9.76 -3.52 -0.26
C SER A 302 -8.44 -3.84 -0.93
N ALA A 303 -7.72 -2.80 -1.36
CA ALA A 303 -6.33 -2.93 -1.82
C ALA A 303 -5.46 -3.68 -0.80
N ASP A 304 -5.82 -3.65 0.48
CA ASP A 304 -5.06 -4.24 1.56
C ASP A 304 -4.92 -5.76 1.46
N TRP A 305 -5.84 -6.44 0.75
CA TRP A 305 -5.82 -7.89 0.54
C TRP A 305 -6.04 -8.28 -0.93
N ALA A 306 -5.67 -7.39 -1.86
CA ALA A 306 -5.60 -7.75 -3.27
C ALA A 306 -4.56 -8.87 -3.52
N ASP A 307 -4.72 -9.63 -4.60
CA ASP A 307 -3.78 -10.70 -4.95
C ASP A 307 -2.51 -10.13 -5.58
N GLY A 308 -2.67 -9.26 -6.57
CA GLY A 308 -1.56 -8.63 -7.31
C GLY A 308 -1.00 -7.40 -6.62
N TRP A 309 -1.36 -6.21 -7.12
CA TRP A 309 -0.87 -4.91 -6.63
C TRP A 309 -1.52 -4.49 -5.29
N ARG A 310 -1.42 -5.34 -4.28
CA ARG A 310 -1.81 -5.06 -2.89
C ARG A 310 -1.13 -3.82 -2.34
N GLY A 311 -1.93 -2.97 -1.70
CA GLY A 311 -1.54 -1.65 -1.23
C GLY A 311 -1.59 -0.54 -2.30
N PHE A 312 -1.86 -0.86 -3.56
CA PHE A 312 -1.94 0.14 -4.64
C PHE A 312 -3.39 0.40 -5.07
N VAL A 313 -3.56 1.48 -5.83
CA VAL A 313 -4.84 1.81 -6.50
C VAL A 313 -5.29 0.67 -7.42
N ASP A 314 -4.36 0.03 -8.12
CA ASP A 314 -4.66 -1.12 -8.99
C ASP A 314 -5.29 -2.28 -8.21
N GLY A 315 -4.73 -2.63 -7.04
CA GLY A 315 -5.33 -3.62 -6.14
C GLY A 315 -6.71 -3.23 -5.60
N ALA A 316 -6.98 -1.92 -5.40
CA ALA A 316 -8.33 -1.46 -5.06
C ALA A 316 -9.33 -1.72 -6.19
N ILE A 317 -8.91 -1.49 -7.45
CA ILE A 317 -9.72 -1.73 -8.63
C ILE A 317 -9.95 -3.23 -8.84
N GLU A 318 -8.92 -4.05 -8.71
CA GLU A 318 -8.98 -5.52 -8.75
C GLU A 318 -10.07 -6.04 -7.79
N GLN A 319 -9.98 -5.64 -6.52
CA GLN A 319 -10.90 -6.09 -5.48
C GLN A 319 -12.32 -5.54 -5.66
N GLY A 320 -12.45 -4.29 -6.15
CA GLY A 320 -13.75 -3.72 -6.50
C GLY A 320 -14.46 -4.46 -7.64
N GLN A 321 -13.74 -4.80 -8.70
CA GLN A 321 -14.26 -5.59 -9.82
C GLN A 321 -14.68 -6.98 -9.36
N GLN A 322 -13.83 -7.65 -8.58
CA GLN A 322 -14.13 -9.00 -8.07
C GLN A 322 -15.36 -9.00 -7.16
N ALA A 323 -15.48 -8.04 -6.24
CA ALA A 323 -16.66 -7.93 -5.37
C ALA A 323 -17.94 -7.65 -6.16
N ALA A 324 -17.90 -6.78 -7.18
CA ALA A 324 -19.05 -6.51 -8.03
C ALA A 324 -19.51 -7.78 -8.78
N GLN A 325 -18.58 -8.52 -9.39
CA GLN A 325 -18.87 -9.79 -10.07
C GLN A 325 -19.48 -10.82 -9.10
N ASN A 326 -18.91 -10.96 -7.91
CA ASN A 326 -19.40 -11.88 -6.89
C ASN A 326 -20.82 -11.52 -6.42
N VAL A 327 -21.11 -10.24 -6.16
CA VAL A 327 -22.46 -9.79 -5.78
C VAL A 327 -23.47 -10.06 -6.89
N VAL A 328 -23.11 -9.79 -8.16
CA VAL A 328 -23.98 -10.06 -9.30
C VAL A 328 -24.30 -11.56 -9.40
N ALA A 329 -23.29 -12.43 -9.29
CA ALA A 329 -23.48 -13.88 -9.34
C ALA A 329 -24.37 -14.38 -8.19
N LEU A 330 -24.18 -13.85 -6.98
CA LEU A 330 -25.01 -14.18 -5.81
C LEU A 330 -26.47 -13.72 -5.98
N LEU A 331 -26.70 -12.50 -6.47
CA LEU A 331 -28.06 -12.01 -6.75
C LEU A 331 -28.75 -12.84 -7.86
N GLN A 332 -28.01 -13.27 -8.87
CA GLN A 332 -28.54 -14.10 -9.96
C GLN A 332 -28.85 -15.54 -9.51
N SER A 333 -28.07 -16.11 -8.59
CA SER A 333 -28.36 -17.44 -8.04
C SER A 333 -29.61 -17.42 -7.15
N GLU A 334 -29.81 -16.37 -6.35
CA GLU A 334 -31.02 -16.21 -5.53
C GLU A 334 -32.31 -16.02 -6.34
N THR A 335 -32.20 -15.41 -7.52
CA THR A 335 -33.34 -15.19 -8.43
C THR A 335 -33.58 -16.37 -9.37
N GLY A 336 -32.76 -17.43 -9.30
CA GLY A 336 -32.86 -18.64 -10.12
C GLY A 336 -32.39 -18.48 -11.58
N ILE A 337 -31.70 -17.39 -11.89
CA ILE A 337 -31.18 -17.08 -13.24
C ILE A 337 -29.89 -17.86 -13.53
N LEU A 338 -29.08 -18.15 -12.50
CA LEU A 338 -27.96 -19.09 -12.58
C LEU A 338 -28.37 -20.42 -11.91
N ARG A 339 -28.69 -21.44 -12.69
CA ARG A 339 -28.70 -22.83 -12.19
C ARG A 339 -27.25 -23.31 -12.10
N PRO A 340 -26.82 -23.96 -11.01
CA PRO A 340 -25.52 -24.61 -10.98
C PRO A 340 -25.48 -25.63 -12.13
N LYS A 341 -24.39 -25.62 -12.91
CA LYS A 341 -24.11 -26.74 -13.82
C LYS A 341 -23.94 -27.99 -12.94
N LEU A 342 -24.81 -28.97 -13.16
CA LEU A 342 -24.75 -30.31 -12.57
C LEU A 342 -23.38 -30.96 -12.83
#